data_AF-A0A2W6C0R9-F1
#
_entry.id   AF-A0A2W6C0R9-F1
#
_cell.length_a   1.000
_cell.length_b   1.000
_cell.length_c   1.000
_cell.angle_alpha   90.00
_cell.angle_beta   90.00
_cell.angle_gamma   90.00
#
_symmetry.space_group_name_H-M   'P 1'
#
loop_
_entity.id
_entity.type
_entity.pdbx_description
1 polymer ?
#
loop_
_entity_poly.entity_id
_entity_poly.type
_entity_poly.pdbx_seq_one_letter_code
_entity_poly.pdbx_strand_id
1 'polypeptide(L)'
;MTIENDTPTRRRARRPTEAAARLTRLRKRNTDQQEAQREAERRIETALTAYVDADVSITAVEQDRDDKVAGLERQLEQVRTAAQAKIEQIRQQQALAVWHISDAGRTLEQIAELLEVSHKDARQLLSVGRTAAASDAATAPGRRGKPANDTAPADPPSPAEQQPSQGAGGSVEQRELGGVDGHQNPPDARLVPTVADSGGQGT
;
A
#
# COMPACT_ATOMS: atom_id res chain seq x y z
N MET A 1 -80.68 34.29 -53.31
CA MET A 1 -80.50 32.86 -53.01
C MET A 1 -79.75 32.77 -51.70
N THR A 2 -80.47 32.41 -50.64
CA THR A 2 -80.01 32.45 -49.25
C THR A 2 -79.63 31.04 -48.86
N ILE A 3 -78.36 30.80 -48.50
CA ILE A 3 -77.88 29.49 -48.06
C ILE A 3 -78.14 29.38 -46.55
N GLU A 4 -78.99 28.43 -46.18
CA GLU A 4 -79.42 28.13 -44.82
C GLU A 4 -78.26 27.60 -43.97
N ASN A 5 -78.12 28.15 -42.77
CA ASN A 5 -77.17 27.73 -41.75
C ASN A 5 -77.66 26.45 -41.07
N ASP A 6 -77.01 25.33 -41.35
CA ASP A 6 -77.23 24.05 -40.66
C ASP A 6 -76.63 24.11 -39.25
N THR A 7 -77.47 24.11 -38.23
CA THR A 7 -77.04 24.13 -36.82
C THR A 7 -76.99 22.69 -36.27
N PRO A 8 -75.84 22.21 -35.74
CA PRO A 8 -75.76 20.85 -35.24
C PRO A 8 -76.58 20.68 -33.94
N THR A 9 -77.54 19.76 -33.98
CA THR A 9 -78.38 19.35 -32.85
C THR A 9 -77.55 18.86 -31.67
N ARG A 10 -77.58 19.62 -30.57
CA ARG A 10 -76.89 19.36 -29.30
C ARG A 10 -77.53 18.16 -28.57
N ARG A 11 -77.01 16.94 -28.80
CA ARG A 11 -77.46 15.73 -28.09
C ARG A 11 -77.20 15.88 -26.58
N ARG A 12 -78.26 15.89 -25.77
CA ARG A 12 -78.18 15.93 -24.30
C ARG A 12 -77.44 14.69 -23.79
N ALA A 13 -76.24 14.89 -23.23
CA ALA A 13 -75.48 13.82 -22.60
C ALA A 13 -76.32 13.20 -21.45
N ARG A 14 -76.61 11.90 -21.54
CA ARG A 14 -77.27 11.16 -20.45
C ARG A 14 -76.38 11.20 -19.21
N ARG A 15 -76.95 11.59 -18.06
CA ARG A 15 -76.24 11.58 -16.78
C ARG A 15 -75.71 10.16 -16.50
N PRO A 16 -74.42 9.99 -16.18
CA PRO A 16 -73.88 8.69 -15.82
C PRO A 16 -74.58 8.15 -14.56
N THR A 17 -74.85 6.85 -14.54
CA THR A 17 -75.44 6.17 -13.39
C THR A 17 -74.44 6.11 -12.23
N GLU A 18 -74.94 6.07 -10.99
CA GLU A 18 -74.09 5.99 -9.79
C GLU A 18 -73.12 4.80 -9.82
N ALA A 19 -73.57 3.66 -10.36
CA ALA A 19 -72.76 2.47 -10.55
C ALA A 19 -71.55 2.74 -11.47
N ALA A 20 -71.74 3.46 -12.58
CA ALA A 20 -70.65 3.85 -13.47
C ALA A 20 -69.66 4.79 -12.76
N ALA A 21 -70.16 5.76 -12.00
CA ALA A 21 -69.31 6.65 -11.21
C ALA A 21 -68.50 5.89 -10.14
N ARG A 22 -69.09 4.89 -9.47
CA ARG A 22 -68.41 4.03 -8.51
C ARG A 22 -67.32 3.19 -9.17
N LEU A 23 -67.61 2.58 -10.33
CA LEU A 23 -66.64 1.79 -11.08
C LEU A 23 -65.44 2.65 -11.52
N THR A 24 -65.68 3.85 -12.02
CA THR A 24 -64.62 4.80 -12.39
C THR A 24 -63.74 5.16 -11.18
N ARG A 25 -64.33 5.41 -10.00
CA ARG A 25 -63.56 5.68 -8.78
C ARG A 25 -62.69 4.49 -8.34
N LEU A 26 -63.21 3.27 -8.45
CA LEU A 26 -62.45 2.07 -8.10
C LEU A 26 -61.29 1.83 -9.08
N ARG A 27 -61.53 2.00 -10.39
CA ARG A 27 -60.49 1.90 -11.41
C ARG A 27 -59.38 2.91 -11.17
N LYS A 28 -59.74 4.18 -10.89
CA LYS A 28 -58.75 5.22 -10.56
C LYS A 28 -57.88 4.84 -9.36
N ARG A 29 -58.49 4.43 -8.24
CA ARG A 29 -57.72 4.01 -7.05
C ARG A 29 -56.78 2.83 -7.34
N ASN A 30 -57.23 1.88 -8.16
CA ASN A 30 -56.39 0.74 -8.54
C ASN A 30 -55.18 1.19 -9.38
N THR A 31 -55.39 2.10 -10.34
CA THR A 31 -54.30 2.71 -11.11
C THR A 31 -53.34 3.48 -10.20
N ASP A 32 -53.85 4.34 -9.32
CA ASP A 32 -53.03 5.11 -8.37
C ASP A 32 -52.21 4.18 -7.46
N GLN A 33 -52.80 3.06 -6.98
CA GLN A 33 -52.11 2.05 -6.18
C GLN A 33 -51.00 1.34 -6.98
N GLN A 34 -51.26 0.96 -8.23
CA GLN A 34 -50.25 0.32 -9.08
C GLN A 34 -49.10 1.27 -9.39
N GLU A 35 -49.38 2.54 -9.65
CA GLU A 35 -48.34 3.55 -9.89
C GLU A 35 -47.47 3.76 -8.64
N ALA A 36 -48.09 3.90 -7.46
CA ALA A 36 -47.37 3.99 -6.20
C ALA A 36 -46.51 2.74 -5.92
N GLN A 37 -47.03 1.54 -6.23
CA GLN A 37 -46.27 0.30 -6.09
C GLN A 37 -45.06 0.27 -7.03
N ARG A 38 -45.24 0.60 -8.32
CA ARG A 38 -44.12 0.65 -9.28
C ARG A 38 -43.07 1.67 -8.87
N GLU A 39 -43.48 2.82 -8.32
CA GLU A 39 -42.53 3.81 -7.82
C GLU A 39 -41.76 3.28 -6.61
N ALA A 40 -42.43 2.61 -5.68
CA ALA A 40 -41.76 1.96 -4.54
C ALA A 40 -40.77 0.88 -5.00
N GLU A 41 -41.14 0.04 -5.96
CA GLU A 41 -40.28 -0.99 -6.55
C GLU A 41 -39.03 -0.35 -7.19
N ARG A 42 -39.18 0.72 -7.98
CA ARG A 42 -38.03 1.46 -8.56
C ARG A 42 -37.11 2.03 -7.49
N ARG A 43 -37.66 2.59 -6.39
CA ARG A 43 -36.85 3.10 -5.28
C ARG A 43 -36.07 1.98 -4.60
N ILE A 44 -36.69 0.81 -4.41
CA ILE A 44 -36.04 -0.38 -3.84
C ILE A 44 -34.92 -0.86 -4.77
N GLU A 45 -35.18 -1.00 -6.05
CA GLU A 45 -34.18 -1.43 -7.05
C GLU A 45 -32.98 -0.46 -7.11
N THR A 46 -33.26 0.85 -7.10
CA THR A 46 -32.22 1.89 -7.03
C THR A 46 -31.37 1.76 -5.76
N ALA A 47 -32.02 1.56 -4.60
CA ALA A 47 -31.32 1.38 -3.33
C ALA A 47 -30.48 0.10 -3.28
N LEU A 48 -30.98 -1.00 -3.84
CA LEU A 48 -30.24 -2.26 -3.95
C LEU A 48 -29.01 -2.12 -4.84
N THR A 49 -29.13 -1.42 -5.97
CA THR A 49 -28.00 -1.15 -6.86
C THR A 49 -26.93 -0.33 -6.14
N ALA A 50 -27.34 0.77 -5.49
CA ALA A 50 -26.42 1.60 -4.71
C ALA A 50 -25.74 0.85 -3.56
N TYR A 51 -26.46 -0.07 -2.90
CA TYR A 51 -25.90 -0.93 -1.87
C TYR A 51 -24.81 -1.86 -2.43
N VAL A 52 -25.07 -2.54 -3.55
CA VAL A 52 -24.10 -3.43 -4.20
C VAL A 52 -22.87 -2.64 -4.69
N ASP A 53 -23.07 -1.47 -5.28
CA ASP A 53 -21.96 -0.61 -5.73
C ASP A 53 -21.08 -0.16 -4.55
N ALA A 54 -21.70 0.19 -3.41
CA ALA A 54 -20.99 0.53 -2.20
C ALA A 54 -20.20 -0.66 -1.63
N ASP A 55 -20.78 -1.86 -1.62
CA ASP A 55 -20.13 -3.09 -1.14
C ASP A 55 -18.90 -3.44 -1.99
N VAL A 56 -19.01 -3.35 -3.32
CA VAL A 56 -17.88 -3.52 -4.25
C VAL A 56 -16.79 -2.48 -3.98
N SER A 57 -17.18 -1.22 -3.76
CA SER A 57 -16.23 -0.13 -3.47
C SER A 57 -15.50 -0.34 -2.14
N ILE A 58 -16.20 -0.77 -1.09
CA ILE A 58 -15.61 -1.11 0.22
C ILE A 58 -14.61 -2.25 0.05
N THR A 59 -15.03 -3.33 -0.61
CA THR A 59 -14.17 -4.50 -0.85
C THR A 59 -12.89 -4.11 -1.60
N ALA A 60 -12.99 -3.23 -2.61
CA ALA A 60 -11.82 -2.76 -3.35
C ALA A 60 -10.85 -1.95 -2.48
N VAL A 61 -11.36 -1.07 -1.60
CA VAL A 61 -10.54 -0.30 -0.66
C VAL A 61 -9.88 -1.21 0.37
N GLU A 62 -10.59 -2.23 0.87
CA GLU A 62 -10.03 -3.22 1.79
C GLU A 62 -8.91 -4.04 1.15
N GLN A 63 -9.09 -4.48 -0.09
CA GLN A 63 -8.06 -5.19 -0.85
C GLN A 63 -6.82 -4.31 -1.06
N ASP A 64 -6.98 -3.07 -1.50
CA ASP A 64 -5.85 -2.14 -1.69
C ASP A 64 -5.11 -1.87 -0.36
N ARG A 65 -5.84 -1.71 0.75
CA ARG A 65 -5.25 -1.60 2.08
C ARG A 65 -4.43 -2.85 2.43
N ASP A 66 -5.01 -4.03 2.25
CA ASP A 66 -4.37 -5.29 2.64
C ASP A 66 -3.12 -5.57 1.78
N ASP A 67 -3.17 -5.27 0.48
CA ASP A 67 -2.02 -5.36 -0.43
C ASP A 67 -0.89 -4.42 0.00
N LYS A 68 -1.22 -3.17 0.39
CA LYS A 68 -0.24 -2.20 0.90
C LYS A 68 0.38 -2.66 2.20
N VAL A 69 -0.41 -3.17 3.14
CA VAL A 69 0.08 -3.73 4.42
C VAL A 69 1.02 -4.90 4.14
N ALA A 70 0.62 -5.86 3.32
CA ALA A 70 1.46 -6.99 2.94
C ALA A 70 2.75 -6.57 2.22
N GLY A 71 2.71 -5.46 1.45
CA GLY A 71 3.89 -4.86 0.84
C GLY A 71 4.86 -4.30 1.88
N LEU A 72 4.37 -3.53 2.84
CA LEU A 72 5.17 -2.94 3.92
C LEU A 72 5.77 -4.00 4.86
N GLU A 73 5.01 -5.04 5.19
CA GLU A 73 5.50 -6.16 6.01
C GLU A 73 6.68 -6.89 5.33
N ARG A 74 6.57 -7.13 4.01
CA ARG A 74 7.68 -7.71 3.23
C ARG A 74 8.92 -6.82 3.25
N GLN A 75 8.75 -5.50 3.10
CA GLN A 75 9.87 -4.55 3.18
C GLN A 75 10.51 -4.53 4.56
N LEU A 76 9.70 -4.54 5.63
CA LEU A 76 10.19 -4.58 7.00
C LEU A 76 11.03 -5.84 7.25
N GLU A 77 10.56 -7.00 6.79
CA GLU A 77 11.28 -8.27 6.96
C GLU A 77 12.59 -8.31 6.17
N GLN A 78 12.61 -7.76 4.95
CA GLN A 78 13.83 -7.61 4.17
C GLN A 78 14.86 -6.73 4.89
N VAL A 79 14.44 -5.59 5.43
CA VAL A 79 15.32 -4.68 6.17
C VAL A 79 15.86 -5.36 7.43
N ARG A 80 15.01 -6.08 8.18
CA ARG A 80 15.42 -6.83 9.37
C ARG A 80 16.44 -7.92 9.03
N THR A 81 16.19 -8.71 8.01
CA THR A 81 17.10 -9.77 7.55
C THR A 81 18.44 -9.18 7.12
N ALA A 82 18.43 -8.10 6.32
CA ALA A 82 19.65 -7.43 5.88
C ALA A 82 20.45 -6.83 7.05
N ALA A 83 19.76 -6.20 8.00
CA ALA A 83 20.39 -5.66 9.20
C ALA A 83 21.01 -6.76 10.07
N GLN A 84 20.30 -7.87 10.27
CA GLN A 84 20.79 -9.01 11.04
C GLN A 84 22.02 -9.63 10.39
N ALA A 85 22.01 -9.85 9.08
CA ALA A 85 23.16 -10.35 8.35
C ALA A 85 24.38 -9.42 8.49
N LYS A 86 24.16 -8.10 8.43
CA LYS A 86 25.22 -7.10 8.63
C LYS A 86 25.78 -7.11 10.05
N ILE A 87 24.92 -7.23 11.07
CA ILE A 87 25.33 -7.37 12.47
C ILE A 87 26.18 -8.62 12.66
N GLU A 88 25.77 -9.75 12.09
CA GLU A 88 26.52 -11.00 12.15
C GLU A 88 27.88 -10.89 11.46
N GLN A 89 27.93 -10.28 10.28
CA GLN A 89 29.19 -9.99 9.59
C GLN A 89 30.13 -9.14 10.44
N ILE A 90 29.64 -8.05 11.05
CA ILE A 90 30.43 -7.18 11.91
C ILE A 90 30.93 -7.95 13.15
N ARG A 91 30.09 -8.79 13.76
CA ARG A 91 30.48 -9.64 14.90
C ARG A 91 31.56 -10.65 14.51
N GLN A 92 31.49 -11.23 13.32
CA GLN A 92 32.54 -12.11 12.79
C GLN A 92 33.85 -11.36 12.58
N GLN A 93 33.80 -10.16 12.00
CA GLN A 93 34.98 -9.29 11.83
C GLN A 93 35.61 -8.92 13.18
N GLN A 94 34.79 -8.58 14.18
CA GLN A 94 35.27 -8.32 15.54
C GLN A 94 35.97 -9.56 16.11
N ALA A 95 35.35 -10.75 16.02
CA ALA A 95 35.94 -11.98 16.53
C ALA A 95 37.28 -12.33 15.86
N LEU A 96 37.38 -12.15 14.53
CA LEU A 96 38.64 -12.32 13.79
C LEU A 96 39.71 -11.33 14.24
N ALA A 97 39.36 -10.05 14.41
CA ALA A 97 40.30 -9.05 14.92
C ALA A 97 40.83 -9.42 16.31
N VAL A 98 39.95 -9.86 17.22
CA VAL A 98 40.36 -10.34 18.55
C VAL A 98 41.27 -11.56 18.46
N TRP A 99 40.99 -12.50 17.55
CA TRP A 99 41.87 -13.64 17.30
C TRP A 99 43.27 -13.22 16.86
N HIS A 100 43.39 -12.28 15.91
CA HIS A 100 44.68 -11.74 15.48
C HIS A 100 45.46 -11.06 16.61
N ILE A 101 44.80 -10.34 17.52
CA ILE A 101 45.45 -9.75 18.69
C ILE A 101 46.03 -10.84 19.62
N SER A 102 45.29 -11.93 19.82
CA SER A 102 45.77 -13.07 20.60
C SER A 102 46.91 -13.83 19.91
N ASP A 103 46.83 -13.99 18.58
CA ASP A 103 47.89 -14.62 17.76
C ASP A 103 49.20 -13.82 17.82
N ALA A 104 49.11 -12.50 17.97
CA ALA A 104 50.25 -11.61 18.23
C ALA A 104 50.83 -11.71 19.67
N GLY A 105 50.36 -12.67 20.48
CA GLY A 105 50.93 -12.99 21.79
C GLY A 105 50.30 -12.29 22.99
N ARG A 106 49.17 -11.58 22.83
CA ARG A 106 48.43 -10.98 23.95
C ARG A 106 47.65 -12.05 24.74
N THR A 107 47.66 -11.93 26.07
CA THR A 107 46.88 -12.83 26.94
C THR A 107 45.40 -12.44 26.96
N LEU A 108 44.54 -13.35 27.43
CA LEU A 108 43.09 -13.12 27.52
C LEU A 108 42.77 -11.91 28.42
N GLU A 109 43.47 -11.76 29.55
CA GLU A 109 43.28 -10.66 30.49
C GLU A 109 43.63 -9.32 29.84
N GLN A 110 44.76 -9.26 29.14
CA GLN A 110 45.20 -8.07 28.41
C GLN A 110 44.22 -7.68 27.30
N ILE A 111 43.64 -8.66 26.59
CA ILE A 111 42.63 -8.42 25.56
C ILE A 111 41.33 -7.90 26.18
N ALA A 112 40.88 -8.49 27.28
CA ALA A 112 39.67 -8.06 27.98
C ALA A 112 39.81 -6.62 28.52
N GLU A 113 40.97 -6.29 29.10
CA GLU A 113 41.31 -4.94 29.54
C GLU A 113 41.40 -3.97 28.37
N LEU A 114 42.12 -4.33 27.29
CA LEU A 114 42.30 -3.48 26.10
C LEU A 114 40.98 -3.12 25.40
N LEU A 115 40.03 -4.05 25.34
CA LEU A 115 38.75 -3.86 24.68
C LEU A 115 37.64 -3.40 25.63
N GLU A 116 37.95 -3.23 26.92
CA GLU A 116 36.99 -2.88 27.97
C GLU A 116 35.78 -3.83 28.02
N VAL A 117 36.02 -5.12 27.81
CA VAL A 117 34.99 -6.18 27.85
C VAL A 117 35.22 -7.16 28.99
N SER A 118 34.19 -7.92 29.35
CA SER A 118 34.35 -8.97 30.36
C SER A 118 35.28 -10.09 29.85
N HIS A 119 36.00 -10.75 30.76
CA HIS A 119 36.80 -11.94 30.42
C HIS A 119 35.98 -13.03 29.72
N LYS A 120 34.68 -13.14 30.07
CA LYS A 120 33.75 -14.09 29.44
C LYS A 120 33.52 -13.74 27.97
N ASP A 121 33.28 -12.48 27.66
CA ASP A 121 33.03 -12.01 26.29
C ASP A 121 34.30 -12.10 25.45
N ALA A 122 35.46 -11.70 26.00
CA ALA A 122 36.75 -11.88 25.33
C ALA A 122 37.02 -13.35 24.99
N ARG A 123 36.73 -14.28 25.92
CA ARG A 123 36.86 -15.72 25.70
C ARG A 123 35.91 -16.21 24.60
N GLN A 124 34.67 -15.70 24.57
CA GLN A 124 33.70 -16.03 23.52
C GLN A 124 34.16 -15.52 22.15
N LEU A 125 34.63 -14.27 22.06
CA LEU A 125 35.17 -13.69 20.83
C LEU A 125 36.39 -14.48 20.32
N LEU A 126 37.30 -14.90 21.20
CA LEU A 126 38.44 -15.74 20.82
C LEU A 126 38.00 -17.12 20.32
N SER A 127 37.00 -17.73 20.95
CA SER A 127 36.47 -19.01 20.47
C SER A 127 35.88 -18.89 19.07
N VAL A 128 35.05 -17.87 18.83
CA VAL A 128 34.43 -17.62 17.52
C VAL A 128 35.48 -17.24 16.47
N GLY A 129 36.42 -16.37 16.82
CA GLY A 129 37.50 -15.92 15.95
C GLY A 129 38.41 -17.07 15.53
N ARG A 130 38.74 -17.98 16.45
CA ARG A 130 39.51 -19.20 16.15
C ARG A 130 38.78 -20.10 15.15
N THR A 131 37.48 -20.31 15.33
CA THR A 131 36.69 -21.12 14.37
C THR A 131 36.57 -20.47 13.00
N ALA A 132 36.46 -19.14 12.94
CA ALA A 132 36.42 -18.38 11.70
C ALA A 132 37.76 -18.44 10.95
N ALA A 133 38.88 -18.24 11.65
CA ALA A 133 40.23 -18.36 11.07
C ALA A 133 40.53 -19.77 10.54
N ALA A 134 40.07 -20.82 11.25
CA ALA A 134 40.21 -22.19 10.79
C ALA A 134 39.39 -22.48 9.51
N SER A 135 38.20 -21.87 9.38
CA SER A 135 37.35 -22.02 8.20
C SER A 135 37.94 -21.31 6.97
N ASP A 136 38.56 -20.15 7.17
CA ASP A 136 39.25 -19.41 6.11
C ASP A 136 40.49 -20.17 5.59
N ALA A 137 41.28 -20.74 6.51
CA ALA A 137 42.42 -21.58 6.17
C ALA A 137 42.04 -22.87 5.39
N ALA A 138 40.86 -23.44 5.64
CA ALA A 138 40.34 -24.60 4.92
C ALA A 138 39.82 -24.25 3.51
N THR A 139 39.39 -23.00 3.31
CA THR A 139 38.82 -22.52 2.03
C THR A 139 39.89 -22.03 1.06
N ALA A 140 41.12 -21.75 1.54
CA ALA A 140 42.25 -21.43 0.69
C ALA A 140 42.54 -22.60 -0.29
N PRO A 141 42.26 -22.47 -1.60
CA PRO A 141 42.51 -23.54 -2.56
C PRO A 141 44.01 -23.81 -2.59
N GLY A 142 44.38 -25.06 -2.34
CA GLY A 142 45.78 -25.46 -2.22
C GLY A 142 46.63 -24.91 -3.36
N ARG A 143 47.57 -24.02 -3.01
CA ARG A 143 48.86 -23.89 -3.70
C ARG A 143 49.61 -25.21 -3.55
N ARG A 144 49.13 -26.29 -4.19
CA ARG A 144 49.96 -27.45 -4.50
C ARG A 144 50.88 -27.04 -5.63
N GLY A 145 52.18 -27.08 -5.36
CA GLY A 145 53.22 -26.62 -6.25
C GLY A 145 53.11 -27.22 -7.65
N LYS A 146 53.15 -26.32 -8.64
CA LYS A 146 53.54 -26.67 -10.01
C LYS A 146 55.06 -26.45 -10.09
N PRO A 147 55.88 -27.49 -10.34
CA PRO A 147 57.31 -27.31 -10.52
C PRO A 147 57.56 -26.51 -11.80
N ALA A 148 58.59 -25.67 -11.71
CA ALA A 148 59.05 -24.79 -12.76
C ALA A 148 59.34 -25.56 -14.05
N ASN A 149 58.94 -24.98 -15.18
CA ASN A 149 59.74 -25.09 -16.38
C ASN A 149 59.70 -23.75 -17.11
N ASP A 150 60.90 -23.25 -17.37
CA ASP A 150 61.24 -22.04 -18.11
C ASP A 150 60.57 -22.00 -19.49
N THR A 151 60.23 -20.80 -19.97
CA THR A 151 60.86 -20.17 -21.16
C THR A 151 60.11 -18.89 -21.56
N ALA A 152 60.72 -17.74 -21.20
CA ALA A 152 60.96 -16.54 -22.01
C ALA A 152 59.81 -15.65 -22.60
N PRO A 153 60.10 -14.36 -22.92
CA PRO A 153 59.16 -13.23 -22.87
C PRO A 153 58.67 -12.74 -24.25
N ALA A 154 57.55 -11.99 -24.26
CA ALA A 154 57.24 -11.01 -25.31
C ALA A 154 56.31 -9.89 -24.79
N ASP A 155 56.64 -8.66 -25.18
CA ASP A 155 56.10 -7.34 -24.81
C ASP A 155 54.66 -7.02 -25.29
N PRO A 156 54.05 -5.90 -24.81
CA PRO A 156 52.65 -5.50 -25.03
C PRO A 156 52.44 -4.62 -26.29
N PRO A 157 51.17 -4.38 -26.70
CA PRO A 157 50.63 -3.01 -26.55
C PRO A 157 49.13 -2.92 -26.19
N SER A 158 48.82 -2.09 -25.17
CA SER A 158 48.04 -0.82 -25.19
C SER A 158 46.81 -0.60 -26.12
N PRO A 159 45.95 0.41 -25.85
CA PRO A 159 44.52 0.28 -25.64
C PRO A 159 43.67 0.79 -26.83
N ALA A 160 42.42 0.33 -26.93
CA ALA A 160 41.42 0.93 -27.81
C ALA A 160 40.20 1.38 -27.00
N GLU A 161 40.07 2.69 -26.92
CA GLU A 161 38.88 3.44 -26.55
C GLU A 161 37.67 3.01 -27.40
N GLN A 162 36.53 2.75 -26.76
CA GLN A 162 35.21 2.95 -27.38
C GLN A 162 34.25 3.56 -26.35
N GLN A 163 34.32 4.89 -26.24
CA GLN A 163 33.12 5.72 -26.07
C GLN A 163 32.42 5.80 -27.44
N PRO A 164 31.11 5.56 -27.50
CA PRO A 164 30.16 6.67 -27.74
C PRO A 164 28.87 6.44 -26.92
N SER A 165 27.94 7.35 -26.68
CA SER A 165 27.60 8.63 -27.29
C SER A 165 26.74 9.38 -26.28
N GLN A 166 27.06 10.66 -26.10
CA GLN A 166 26.17 11.66 -25.52
C GLN A 166 24.92 11.79 -26.39
N GLY A 167 23.76 11.43 -25.85
CA GLY A 167 22.46 11.82 -26.36
C GLY A 167 22.07 13.19 -25.79
N ALA A 168 22.54 14.25 -26.44
CA ALA A 168 21.99 15.59 -26.29
C ALA A 168 20.68 15.69 -27.09
N GLY A 169 19.63 16.26 -26.50
CA GLY A 169 18.50 16.79 -27.26
C GLY A 169 17.12 16.45 -26.68
N GLY A 170 16.55 17.39 -25.94
CA GLY A 170 15.21 17.34 -25.37
C GLY A 170 15.11 18.32 -24.20
N SER A 171 15.45 19.59 -24.39
CA SER A 171 14.51 20.61 -24.86
C SER A 171 13.16 20.57 -24.14
N VAL A 172 13.08 21.45 -23.13
CA VAL A 172 11.97 22.38 -22.89
C VAL A 172 10.56 21.79 -22.86
N GLU A 173 10.03 21.63 -21.64
CA GLU A 173 8.71 22.18 -21.34
C GLU A 173 8.68 22.69 -19.89
N GLN A 174 8.98 23.99 -19.76
CA GLN A 174 8.43 24.81 -18.69
C GLN A 174 6.90 24.75 -18.84
N ARG A 175 6.21 24.03 -17.94
CA ARG A 175 4.81 24.29 -17.66
C ARG A 175 4.68 24.75 -16.22
N GLU A 176 4.30 26.02 -16.11
CA GLU A 176 3.27 26.54 -15.21
C GLU A 176 3.25 25.92 -13.80
N LEU A 177 3.74 26.60 -12.77
CA LEU A 177 2.99 27.68 -12.09
C LEU A 177 1.48 27.41 -11.98
N GLY A 178 1.10 26.25 -11.42
CA GLY A 178 -0.10 26.10 -10.60
C GLY A 178 0.35 25.59 -9.23
N GLY A 179 0.31 26.34 -8.14
CA GLY A 179 -0.87 27.06 -7.68
C GLY A 179 -1.80 26.10 -6.97
N VAL A 180 -1.37 25.47 -5.87
CA VAL A 180 -2.28 24.89 -4.86
C VAL A 180 -1.67 25.08 -3.47
N ASP A 181 -1.91 26.26 -2.90
CA ASP A 181 -1.96 26.46 -1.47
C ASP A 181 -3.07 25.57 -0.89
N GLY A 182 -2.73 24.31 -0.62
CA GLY A 182 -3.57 23.37 0.12
C GLY A 182 -3.36 23.53 1.62
N HIS A 183 -3.71 24.69 2.17
CA HIS A 183 -4.01 24.84 3.59
C HIS A 183 -5.24 23.96 3.92
N GLN A 184 -5.02 22.68 4.19
CA GLN A 184 -5.99 21.87 4.91
C GLN A 184 -5.80 22.12 6.41
N ASN A 185 -6.46 23.18 6.86
CA ASN A 185 -6.90 23.35 8.23
C ASN A 185 -7.55 22.02 8.70
N PRO A 186 -7.12 21.42 9.82
CA PRO A 186 -7.95 20.42 10.48
C PRO A 186 -9.23 21.12 10.95
N PRO A 187 -10.44 20.53 10.75
CA PRO A 187 -11.65 21.07 11.32
C PRO A 187 -11.56 21.01 12.84
N ASP A 188 -11.51 22.20 13.40
CA ASP A 188 -11.82 22.58 14.77
C ASP A 188 -12.97 21.69 15.31
N ALA A 189 -12.62 20.78 16.21
CA ALA A 189 -13.56 19.88 16.89
C ALA A 189 -14.41 20.68 17.86
N ARG A 190 -15.38 21.41 17.29
CA ARG A 190 -16.42 22.12 18.01
C ARG A 190 -17.35 21.10 18.66
N LEU A 191 -17.34 21.13 19.99
CA LEU A 191 -18.53 21.13 20.84
C LEU A 191 -19.44 19.91 20.65
N VAL A 192 -19.13 18.86 21.41
CA VAL A 192 -20.14 17.90 21.86
C VAL A 192 -21.06 18.66 22.84
N PRO A 193 -22.37 18.82 22.58
CA PRO A 193 -23.29 19.31 23.59
C PRO A 193 -23.52 18.18 24.61
N THR A 194 -23.10 18.44 25.85
CA THR A 194 -23.50 17.67 27.03
C THR A 194 -25.02 17.72 27.14
N VAL A 195 -25.70 16.62 26.80
CA VAL A 195 -27.12 16.48 27.10
C VAL A 195 -27.22 16.28 28.60
N ALA A 196 -27.63 17.34 29.29
CA ALA A 196 -28.03 17.29 30.68
C ALA A 196 -29.25 16.37 30.80
N ASP A 197 -29.02 15.21 31.39
CA ASP A 197 -30.04 14.29 31.89
C ASP A 197 -30.81 15.00 33.03
N SER A 198 -31.84 15.73 32.62
CA SER A 198 -32.77 16.42 33.51
C SER A 198 -33.88 15.45 33.85
N GLY A 199 -33.87 14.97 35.08
CA GLY A 199 -34.88 14.09 35.62
C GLY A 199 -36.30 14.62 35.43
N GLY A 200 -37.19 13.72 35.01
CA GLY A 200 -38.63 13.88 35.09
C GLY A 200 -39.17 12.87 36.09
N GLN A 201 -39.32 13.30 37.35
CA GLN A 201 -40.25 12.71 38.30
C GLN A 201 -41.69 13.02 37.89
N GLY A 202 -42.61 12.11 38.21
CA GLY A 202 -44.07 12.28 38.12
C GLY A 202 -44.67 11.33 37.08
N THR A 203 -45.56 10.41 37.41
CA THR A 203 -46.62 10.40 38.45
C THR A 203 -46.87 8.99 38.96
#